data_AF-A0A9D8SK83-F1
#
_entry.id   AF-A0A9D8SK83-F1
#
_cell.length_a   1.000
_cell.length_b   1.000
_cell.length_c   1.000
_cell.angle_alpha   90.00
_cell.angle_beta   90.00
_cell.angle_gamma   90.00
#
_symmetry.space_group_name_H-M   'P 1'
#
loop_
_entity.id
_entity.type
_entity.pdbx_description
1 polymer ?
#
loop_
_entity_poly.entity_id
_entity_poly.type
_entity_poly.pdbx_seq_one_letter_code
_entity_poly.pdbx_strand_id
1 'polypeptide(L)'
;IRDAGGRVLLDLILGHEAEEGTGKYYVRRGGQNPVYIVKMDPSKLSAKFLDWIERDLLKIQPSDIASLFALDCQLDLSAQDQGSAFNHRGQFSIEQKYLEDPDWVLVSNLRMFGNGMRDMGMPTGMTLDLPMLRKVSQALADMRIASVQRKPDGILEAFRTPENIQLTQEQNLMLQKCGFCVLPMDLGNGVVNSLFSTDGQVHVYTKNGIVYRLFFGGIAGQEALEDLDLGNGRKFYRYLILTADLYPPGIEQPKLMELPPAPPEDADEAVKAQYQAQNQALLEINAQENRIYEEKLADARKRVEKMNELFADWYFIIPEDVYQQIHLTYANVFISAEEAEKRKREAEEQAAKEAHSASECTDPNCPDHHGKTETPVSEAHSASECTDPNCPDHHGETAAPETMKETDESGENQEAGKTASGENQKTAETEGTAGSGT
;
A
#
# COMPACT_ATOMS: atom_id res chain seq x y z
N ILE A 1 -9.22 -25.55 9.88
CA ILE A 1 -10.28 -25.72 8.85
C ILE A 1 -11.34 -24.65 9.05
N ARG A 2 -11.71 -23.95 7.98
CA ARG A 2 -12.79 -22.96 7.98
C ARG A 2 -13.84 -23.30 6.92
N ASP A 3 -15.07 -22.82 7.10
CA ASP A 3 -16.09 -22.86 6.04
C ASP A 3 -15.83 -21.77 4.99
N ALA A 4 -16.64 -21.75 3.92
CA ALA A 4 -16.55 -20.73 2.85
C ALA A 4 -16.78 -19.29 3.34
N GLY A 5 -17.45 -19.12 4.49
CA GLY A 5 -17.66 -17.83 5.16
C GLY A 5 -16.57 -17.48 6.18
N GLY A 6 -15.49 -18.26 6.27
CA GLY A 6 -14.36 -18.03 7.16
C GLY A 6 -14.57 -18.46 8.62
N ARG A 7 -15.70 -19.08 8.99
CA ARG A 7 -15.91 -19.60 10.35
C ARG A 7 -15.03 -20.82 10.60
N VAL A 8 -14.38 -20.87 11.77
CA VAL A 8 -13.55 -22.01 12.18
C VAL A 8 -14.44 -23.22 12.45
N LEU A 9 -14.27 -24.27 11.63
CA LEU A 9 -14.94 -25.56 11.80
C LEU A 9 -14.11 -26.51 12.69
N LEU A 10 -12.78 -26.40 12.61
CA LEU A 10 -11.86 -27.27 13.33
C LEU A 10 -10.49 -26.61 13.49
N ASP A 11 -9.97 -26.58 14.72
CA ASP A 11 -8.64 -26.09 15.08
C ASP A 11 -7.90 -27.16 15.90
N LEU A 12 -7.00 -27.87 15.22
CA LEU A 12 -6.23 -28.98 15.77
C LEU A 12 -4.76 -28.82 15.40
N ILE A 13 -3.87 -29.09 16.35
CA ILE A 13 -2.44 -29.25 16.16
C ILE A 13 -2.16 -30.75 16.03
N LEU A 14 -1.59 -31.15 14.90
CA LEU A 14 -1.22 -32.52 14.58
C LEU A 14 0.28 -32.72 14.86
N GLY A 15 0.60 -33.67 15.72
CA GLY A 15 1.96 -34.14 15.93
C GLY A 15 2.27 -35.37 15.08
N HIS A 16 3.46 -35.94 15.30
CA HIS A 16 3.87 -37.19 14.66
C HIS A 16 2.95 -38.37 15.00
N GLU A 17 3.07 -39.44 14.22
CA GLU A 17 2.41 -40.70 14.53
C GLU A 17 2.88 -41.21 15.90
N ALA A 18 1.96 -41.62 16.75
CA ALA A 18 2.25 -42.02 18.12
C ALA A 18 3.06 -43.33 18.17
N GLU A 19 2.75 -44.23 17.24
CA GLU A 19 3.46 -45.48 16.99
C GLU A 19 3.40 -45.77 15.49
N GLU A 20 4.55 -46.08 14.90
CA GLU A 20 4.70 -46.26 13.45
C GLU A 20 3.77 -47.35 12.90
N GLY A 21 2.98 -47.01 11.89
CA GLY A 21 2.07 -47.94 11.21
C GLY A 21 0.74 -48.23 11.93
N THR A 22 0.42 -47.50 13.01
CA THR A 22 -0.84 -47.66 13.74
C THR A 22 -1.98 -46.78 13.22
N GLY A 23 -1.66 -45.76 12.43
CA GLY A 23 -2.57 -44.71 11.98
C GLY A 23 -3.08 -43.84 13.14
N LYS A 24 -2.35 -43.78 14.27
CA LYS A 24 -2.70 -42.98 15.44
C LYS A 24 -1.74 -41.82 15.57
N TYR A 25 -2.27 -40.60 15.70
CA TYR A 25 -1.46 -39.38 15.77
C TYR A 25 -1.65 -38.69 17.12
N TYR A 26 -0.61 -37.98 17.56
CA TYR A 26 -0.76 -37.01 18.64
C TYR A 26 -1.58 -35.82 18.12
N VAL A 27 -2.65 -35.48 18.82
CA VAL A 27 -3.57 -34.41 18.45
C VAL A 27 -3.87 -33.54 19.65
N ARG A 28 -3.80 -32.22 19.48
CA ARG A 28 -4.17 -31.23 20.48
C ARG A 28 -5.15 -30.23 19.88
N ARG A 29 -6.09 -29.72 20.68
CA ARG A 29 -6.91 -28.57 20.26
C ARG A 29 -6.12 -27.27 20.39
N GLY A 30 -6.31 -26.34 19.45
CA GLY A 30 -5.74 -24.99 19.57
C GLY A 30 -6.11 -24.36 20.93
N GLY A 31 -5.13 -23.74 21.59
CA GLY A 31 -5.32 -23.10 22.90
C GLY A 31 -5.49 -24.03 24.11
N GLN A 32 -5.44 -25.35 23.95
CA GLN A 32 -5.58 -26.31 25.07
C GLN A 32 -4.28 -27.11 25.29
N ASN A 33 -3.93 -27.40 26.53
CA ASN A 33 -2.73 -28.18 26.85
C ASN A 33 -2.84 -29.71 26.63
N PRO A 34 -4.00 -30.37 26.85
CA PRO A 34 -4.09 -31.83 26.73
C PRO A 34 -3.78 -32.35 25.33
N VAL A 35 -2.86 -33.31 25.24
CA VAL A 35 -2.54 -34.04 24.01
C VAL A 35 -3.26 -35.39 24.04
N TYR A 36 -3.97 -35.71 22.96
CA TYR A 36 -4.70 -36.95 22.77
C TYR A 36 -4.01 -37.81 21.72
N ILE A 37 -4.23 -39.12 21.77
CA ILE A 37 -3.85 -40.04 20.70
C ILE A 37 -5.13 -40.41 19.95
N VAL A 38 -5.23 -40.01 18.69
CA VAL A 38 -6.44 -40.20 17.88
C VAL A 38 -6.11 -41.00 16.65
N LYS A 39 -6.90 -42.05 16.38
CA LYS A 39 -6.83 -42.75 15.11
C LYS A 39 -7.44 -41.86 14.03
N MET A 40 -6.63 -41.44 13.05
CA MET A 40 -7.10 -40.61 11.95
C MET A 40 -6.23 -40.78 10.72
N ASP A 41 -6.79 -40.38 9.58
CA ASP A 41 -6.10 -40.33 8.30
C ASP A 41 -5.65 -38.88 8.03
N PRO A 42 -4.36 -38.55 8.20
CA PRO A 42 -3.87 -37.19 8.04
C PRO A 42 -3.87 -36.74 6.58
N SER A 43 -3.99 -37.65 5.60
CA SER A 43 -4.03 -37.27 4.17
C SER A 43 -5.22 -36.38 3.82
N LYS A 44 -6.28 -36.39 4.65
CA LYS A 44 -7.47 -35.56 4.51
C LYS A 44 -7.32 -34.17 5.11
N LEU A 45 -6.22 -33.91 5.82
CA LEU A 45 -5.92 -32.65 6.49
C LEU A 45 -4.63 -32.11 5.88
N SER A 46 -4.70 -31.01 5.13
CA SER A 46 -3.47 -30.42 4.62
C SER A 46 -2.66 -29.87 5.79
N ALA A 47 -1.41 -30.30 5.92
CA ALA A 47 -0.41 -29.67 6.78
C ALA A 47 0.50 -28.70 5.99
N LYS A 48 0.21 -28.47 4.70
CA LYS A 48 0.99 -27.57 3.86
C LYS A 48 0.78 -26.14 4.35
N PHE A 49 1.86 -25.46 4.69
CA PHE A 49 1.87 -24.08 5.15
C PHE A 49 0.96 -23.14 4.33
N LEU A 50 1.03 -23.24 2.99
CA LEU A 50 0.26 -22.44 2.02
C LEU A 50 -1.27 -22.58 2.12
N ASP A 51 -1.77 -23.64 2.77
CA ASP A 51 -3.20 -23.85 2.97
C ASP A 51 -3.73 -23.17 4.24
N TRP A 52 -2.84 -22.65 5.09
CA TRP A 52 -3.17 -22.06 6.39
C TRP A 52 -2.80 -20.59 6.52
N ILE A 53 -1.93 -20.09 5.65
CA ILE A 53 -1.54 -18.68 5.66
C ILE A 53 -2.50 -17.78 4.88
N GLU A 54 -2.48 -16.51 5.27
CA GLU A 54 -3.06 -15.45 4.48
C GLU A 54 -2.34 -15.37 3.12
N ARG A 55 -3.11 -15.51 2.05
CA ARG A 55 -2.58 -15.55 0.67
C ARG A 55 -2.46 -14.17 0.05
N ASP A 56 -3.22 -13.21 0.57
CA ASP A 56 -3.19 -11.81 0.15
C ASP A 56 -2.52 -11.01 1.28
N LEU A 57 -1.19 -10.86 1.15
CA LEU A 57 -0.35 -10.33 2.21
C LEU A 57 -0.49 -8.82 2.39
N LEU A 58 -0.70 -8.08 1.30
CA LEU A 58 -0.80 -6.63 1.30
C LEU A 58 -2.26 -6.14 1.49
N LYS A 59 -3.25 -6.98 1.16
CA LYS A 59 -4.68 -6.63 1.22
C LYS A 59 -5.06 -5.48 0.29
N ILE A 60 -4.38 -5.36 -0.84
CA ILE A 60 -4.61 -4.27 -1.81
C ILE A 60 -5.13 -4.81 -3.12
N GLN A 61 -5.96 -4.03 -3.80
CA GLN A 61 -6.31 -4.24 -5.19
C GLN A 61 -5.39 -3.41 -6.10
N PRO A 62 -5.21 -3.78 -7.38
CA PRO A 62 -4.43 -2.98 -8.31
C PRO A 62 -4.94 -1.54 -8.44
N SER A 63 -6.25 -1.34 -8.30
CA SER A 63 -6.92 -0.03 -8.32
C SER A 63 -6.61 0.83 -7.09
N ASP A 64 -6.18 0.23 -5.98
CA ASP A 64 -5.84 0.95 -4.75
C ASP A 64 -4.46 1.63 -4.85
N ILE A 65 -3.62 1.19 -5.78
CA ILE A 65 -2.25 1.70 -5.95
C ILE A 65 -2.31 3.10 -6.56
N ALA A 66 -1.73 4.09 -5.88
CA ALA A 66 -1.59 5.45 -6.37
C ALA A 66 -0.22 5.67 -7.02
N SER A 67 0.84 5.18 -6.37
CA SER A 67 2.22 5.44 -6.79
C SER A 67 3.16 4.30 -6.40
N LEU A 68 4.21 4.12 -7.20
CA LEU A 68 5.29 3.18 -6.98
C LEU A 68 6.60 3.95 -6.87
N PHE A 69 7.35 3.70 -5.81
CA PHE A 69 8.74 4.11 -5.69
C PHE A 69 9.62 2.88 -5.76
N ALA A 70 10.74 2.98 -6.46
CA ALA A 70 11.74 1.93 -6.52
C ALA A 70 13.11 2.50 -6.16
N LEU A 71 13.81 1.80 -5.26
CA LEU A 71 15.22 2.01 -4.97
C LEU A 71 16.00 0.86 -5.60
N ASP A 72 16.69 1.14 -6.70
CA ASP A 72 17.62 0.23 -7.37
C ASP A 72 19.00 0.43 -6.73
N CYS A 73 19.28 -0.40 -5.72
CA CYS A 73 20.56 -0.43 -5.03
C CYS A 73 21.09 -1.85 -4.96
N GLN A 74 22.41 -1.95 -4.88
CA GLN A 74 23.08 -3.17 -4.49
C GLN A 74 23.96 -2.86 -3.28
N LEU A 75 23.71 -3.53 -2.16
CA LEU A 75 24.57 -3.42 -0.99
C LEU A 75 25.62 -4.53 -0.97
N ASP A 76 26.89 -4.13 -0.99
CA ASP A 76 28.00 -5.00 -0.65
C ASP A 76 28.25 -4.95 0.86
N LEU A 77 27.58 -5.86 1.57
CA LEU A 77 27.68 -5.98 3.02
C LEU A 77 29.10 -6.37 3.49
N SER A 78 29.96 -6.90 2.61
CA SER A 78 31.36 -7.22 2.95
C SER A 78 32.28 -6.00 2.98
N ALA A 79 31.88 -4.90 2.33
CA ALA A 79 32.64 -3.66 2.22
C ALA A 79 32.17 -2.57 3.21
N GLN A 80 31.30 -2.91 4.17
CA GLN A 80 30.67 -1.94 5.07
C GLN A 80 31.67 -1.18 5.94
N ASP A 81 32.75 -1.84 6.39
CA ASP A 81 33.83 -1.22 7.16
C ASP A 81 34.68 -0.23 6.35
N GLN A 82 34.57 -0.23 5.02
CA GLN A 82 35.35 0.64 4.11
C GLN A 82 34.55 1.82 3.57
N GLY A 83 33.32 2.05 4.04
CA GLY A 83 32.49 3.20 3.66
C GLY A 83 31.95 3.16 2.23
N SER A 84 32.07 2.03 1.52
CA SER A 84 31.65 1.84 0.11
C SER A 84 30.68 0.67 -0.07
N ALA A 85 29.93 0.30 0.97
CA ALA A 85 28.97 -0.81 0.90
C ALA A 85 27.71 -0.49 0.09
N PHE A 86 27.40 0.78 -0.20
CA PHE A 86 26.15 1.17 -0.84
C PHE A 86 26.38 1.53 -2.31
N ASN A 87 26.11 0.59 -3.23
CA ASN A 87 26.07 0.90 -4.66
C ASN A 87 24.65 1.35 -5.04
N HIS A 88 24.40 2.64 -4.91
CA HIS A 88 23.14 3.26 -5.33
C HIS A 88 23.12 3.43 -6.86
N ARG A 89 22.45 2.54 -7.58
CA ARG A 89 22.33 2.64 -9.05
C ARG A 89 21.29 3.69 -9.45
N GLY A 90 20.27 3.88 -8.62
CA GLY A 90 19.36 5.03 -8.66
C GLY A 90 18.01 4.72 -8.03
N GLN A 91 17.14 5.71 -8.02
CA GLN A 91 15.77 5.59 -7.55
C GLN A 91 14.82 6.33 -8.48
N PHE A 92 13.60 5.83 -8.60
CA PHE A 92 12.59 6.49 -9.41
C PHE A 92 11.22 6.33 -8.78
N SER A 93 10.36 7.32 -9.03
CA SER A 93 8.98 7.36 -8.56
C SER A 93 8.06 7.52 -9.75
N ILE A 94 6.99 6.73 -9.79
CA ILE A 94 6.02 6.70 -10.87
C ILE A 94 4.63 6.72 -10.24
N GLU A 95 3.75 7.58 -10.73
CA GLU A 95 2.42 7.81 -10.16
C GLU A 95 1.34 7.60 -11.21
N GLN A 96 0.16 7.13 -10.80
CA GLN A 96 -1.01 7.07 -11.65
C GLN A 96 -1.64 8.45 -11.77
N LYS A 97 -1.73 8.98 -12.99
CA LYS A 97 -2.28 10.32 -13.22
C LYS A 97 -3.81 10.40 -13.07
N TYR A 98 -4.53 9.32 -13.36
CA TYR A 98 -5.99 9.28 -13.26
C TYR A 98 -6.44 8.03 -12.50
N LEU A 99 -7.46 8.20 -11.66
CA LEU A 99 -8.01 7.16 -10.79
C LEU A 99 -8.80 6.07 -11.56
N GLU A 100 -9.38 6.43 -12.71
CA GLU A 100 -10.31 5.60 -13.48
C GLU A 100 -9.67 4.98 -14.75
N ASP A 101 -8.59 5.58 -15.28
CA ASP A 101 -7.77 5.05 -16.40
C ASP A 101 -6.28 5.36 -16.16
N PRO A 102 -5.52 4.44 -15.54
CA PRO A 102 -4.20 4.77 -15.00
C PRO A 102 -3.14 4.86 -16.10
N ASP A 103 -2.99 6.05 -16.67
CA ASP A 103 -1.77 6.46 -17.35
C ASP A 103 -0.71 6.74 -16.27
N TRP A 104 0.20 5.79 -16.10
CA TRP A 104 1.37 5.96 -15.26
C TRP A 104 2.27 7.07 -15.83
N VAL A 105 2.72 7.97 -14.96
CA VAL A 105 3.64 9.05 -15.30
C VAL A 105 4.86 9.01 -14.40
N LEU A 106 6.02 9.32 -14.98
CA LEU A 106 7.26 9.43 -14.21
C LEU A 106 7.23 10.72 -13.41
N VAL A 107 7.34 10.61 -12.10
CA VAL A 107 7.41 11.76 -11.18
C VAL A 107 8.87 12.17 -10.96
N SER A 108 9.76 11.20 -10.79
CA SER A 108 11.20 11.46 -10.61
C SER A 108 12.06 10.28 -11.06
N ASN A 109 13.26 10.56 -11.54
CA ASN A 109 14.29 9.56 -11.85
C ASN A 109 15.65 10.06 -11.38
N LEU A 110 15.93 9.83 -10.10
CA LEU A 110 17.16 10.26 -9.47
C LEU A 110 18.27 9.22 -9.72
N ARG A 111 19.40 9.68 -10.24
CA ARG A 111 20.60 8.85 -10.47
C ARG A 111 21.81 9.45 -9.75
N MET A 112 22.71 8.58 -9.32
CA MET A 112 24.02 9.00 -8.83
C MET A 112 24.81 9.64 -9.96
N PHE A 113 25.25 10.88 -9.74
CA PHE A 113 26.13 11.60 -10.65
C PHE A 113 27.22 12.31 -9.85
N GLY A 114 28.45 11.76 -9.87
CA GLY A 114 29.51 12.22 -8.98
C GLY A 114 29.20 11.89 -7.51
N ASN A 115 29.17 12.92 -6.65
CA ASN A 115 28.93 12.79 -5.21
C ASN A 115 27.48 13.11 -4.79
N GLY A 116 26.54 13.22 -5.73
CA GLY A 116 25.15 13.56 -5.41
C GLY A 116 24.14 12.93 -6.37
N MET A 117 22.88 12.98 -5.96
CA MET A 117 21.74 12.57 -6.78
C MET A 117 21.32 13.71 -7.69
N ARG A 118 20.98 13.39 -8.95
CA ARG A 118 20.34 14.34 -9.88
C ARG A 118 19.13 13.70 -10.52
N ASP A 119 18.08 14.50 -10.69
CA ASP A 119 16.91 14.08 -11.46
C ASP A 119 17.23 14.15 -12.95
N MET A 120 17.11 13.00 -13.59
CA MET A 120 17.35 12.84 -15.02
C MET A 120 16.05 12.94 -15.82
N GLY A 121 14.89 12.95 -15.15
CA GLY A 121 13.59 12.92 -15.81
C GLY A 121 13.42 11.70 -16.72
N MET A 122 12.56 11.86 -17.74
CA MET A 122 12.36 10.82 -18.76
C MET A 122 13.61 10.69 -19.64
N PRO A 123 14.21 9.50 -19.78
CA PRO A 123 15.35 9.33 -20.66
C PRO A 123 15.01 9.64 -22.12
N THR A 124 15.94 10.25 -22.85
CA THR A 124 15.73 10.65 -24.24
C THR A 124 15.36 9.45 -25.12
N GLY A 125 14.22 9.54 -25.82
CA GLY A 125 13.74 8.49 -26.72
C GLY A 125 13.11 7.28 -26.03
N MET A 126 12.96 7.32 -24.70
CA MET A 126 12.31 6.29 -23.91
C MET A 126 10.95 6.73 -23.39
N THR A 127 10.14 5.76 -23.00
CA THR A 127 8.87 5.91 -22.29
C THR A 127 8.75 4.82 -21.24
N LEU A 128 7.71 4.90 -20.41
CA LEU A 128 7.39 3.86 -19.43
C LEU A 128 6.80 2.62 -20.11
N ASP A 129 7.19 1.45 -19.62
CA ASP A 129 6.59 0.17 -20.00
C ASP A 129 5.24 -0.02 -19.29
N LEU A 130 4.19 0.64 -19.79
CA LEU A 130 2.84 0.61 -19.19
C LEU A 130 2.28 -0.82 -19.05
N PRO A 131 2.39 -1.72 -20.05
CA PRO A 131 1.96 -3.11 -19.89
C PRO A 131 2.68 -3.84 -18.74
N MET A 132 3.97 -3.58 -18.55
CA MET A 132 4.74 -4.15 -17.44
C MET A 132 4.27 -3.57 -16.09
N LEU A 133 4.07 -2.25 -15.99
CA LEU A 133 3.58 -1.62 -14.75
C LEU A 133 2.19 -2.13 -14.32
N ARG A 134 1.31 -2.45 -15.28
CA ARG A 134 0.03 -3.12 -14.99
C ARG A 134 0.25 -4.53 -14.43
N LYS A 135 1.17 -5.30 -15.01
CA LYS A 135 1.54 -6.62 -14.50
C LYS A 135 2.14 -6.56 -13.10
N VAL A 136 2.98 -5.56 -12.81
CA VAL A 136 3.51 -5.31 -11.46
C VAL A 136 2.37 -5.03 -10.48
N SER A 137 1.43 -4.17 -10.85
CA SER A 137 0.27 -3.84 -10.02
C SER A 137 -0.56 -5.08 -9.69
N GLN A 138 -0.78 -5.94 -10.69
CA GLN A 138 -1.45 -7.23 -10.50
C GLN A 138 -0.64 -8.18 -9.61
N ALA A 139 0.67 -8.30 -9.85
CA ALA A 139 1.55 -9.18 -9.09
C ALA A 139 1.70 -8.76 -7.62
N LEU A 140 1.61 -7.46 -7.32
CA LEU A 140 1.58 -6.93 -5.96
C LEU A 140 0.27 -7.29 -5.24
N ALA A 141 -0.87 -7.20 -5.94
CA ALA A 141 -2.18 -7.59 -5.39
C ALA A 141 -2.30 -9.11 -5.20
N ASP A 142 -1.76 -9.90 -6.14
CA ASP A 142 -1.78 -11.36 -6.09
C ASP A 142 -0.55 -11.95 -5.36
N MET A 143 0.22 -11.11 -4.66
CA MET A 143 1.53 -11.50 -4.16
C MET A 143 1.41 -12.67 -3.18
N ARG A 144 2.04 -13.79 -3.55
CA ARG A 144 2.09 -15.01 -2.73
C ARG A 144 3.48 -15.20 -2.15
N ILE A 145 3.50 -15.64 -0.90
CA ILE A 145 4.71 -16.11 -0.23
C ILE A 145 4.79 -17.63 -0.34
N ALA A 146 6.01 -18.16 -0.37
CA ALA A 146 6.28 -19.58 -0.29
C ALA A 146 6.31 -20.05 1.17
N SER A 147 7.00 -19.31 2.03
CA SER A 147 7.23 -19.67 3.44
C SER A 147 7.42 -18.41 4.30
N VAL A 148 7.51 -18.58 5.62
CA VAL A 148 7.93 -17.54 6.57
C VAL A 148 8.98 -18.10 7.52
N GLN A 149 9.90 -17.24 7.93
CA GLN A 149 10.86 -17.54 8.99
C GLN A 149 10.73 -16.50 10.08
N ARG A 150 10.63 -16.92 11.34
CA ARG A 150 10.55 -15.97 12.45
C ARG A 150 11.87 -15.23 12.59
N LYS A 151 11.80 -13.91 12.72
CA LYS A 151 12.95 -13.06 13.06
C LYS A 151 13.47 -13.45 14.46
N PRO A 152 14.80 -13.46 14.70
CA PRO A 152 15.35 -13.74 16.02
C PRO A 152 14.77 -12.82 17.10
N ASP A 153 14.53 -13.34 18.31
CA ASP A 153 13.89 -12.57 19.41
C ASP A 153 14.58 -11.23 19.70
N GLY A 154 15.91 -11.16 19.52
CA GLY A 154 16.69 -9.95 19.72
C GLY A 154 16.34 -8.79 18.78
N ILE A 155 15.71 -9.02 17.62
CA ILE A 155 15.43 -7.94 16.66
C ILE A 155 13.95 -7.56 16.60
N LEU A 156 13.05 -8.37 17.15
CA LEU A 156 11.60 -8.20 17.00
C LEU A 156 11.09 -6.83 17.45
N GLU A 157 11.48 -6.40 18.65
CA GLU A 157 11.05 -5.12 19.22
C GLU A 157 11.49 -3.93 18.35
N ALA A 158 12.64 -4.02 17.68
CA ALA A 158 13.16 -2.95 16.84
C ALA A 158 12.32 -2.74 15.57
N PHE A 159 11.62 -3.79 15.08
CA PHE A 159 10.75 -3.71 13.91
C PHE A 159 9.31 -3.29 14.23
N ARG A 160 8.95 -3.10 15.51
CA ARG A 160 7.65 -2.54 15.90
C ARG A 160 7.55 -1.04 15.63
N THR A 161 8.69 -0.35 15.59
CA THR A 161 8.80 1.08 15.27
C THR A 161 9.74 1.26 14.07
N PRO A 162 9.26 1.07 12.83
CA PRO A 162 10.11 1.01 11.64
C PRO A 162 10.78 2.35 11.28
N GLU A 163 10.35 3.47 11.86
CA GLU A 163 10.89 4.81 11.55
C GLU A 163 12.32 5.03 12.08
N ASN A 164 12.73 4.33 13.14
CA ASN A 164 14.06 4.46 13.73
C ASN A 164 14.49 3.15 14.41
N ILE A 165 15.02 2.24 13.61
CA ILE A 165 15.30 0.86 14.04
C ILE A 165 16.59 0.83 14.85
N GLN A 166 16.50 0.49 16.13
CA GLN A 166 17.67 0.41 17.01
C GLN A 166 18.14 -1.03 17.16
N LEU A 167 19.33 -1.33 16.63
CA LEU A 167 19.95 -2.65 16.71
C LEU A 167 21.38 -2.57 17.22
N THR A 168 21.78 -3.58 17.99
CA THR A 168 23.19 -3.83 18.28
C THR A 168 23.93 -4.27 17.02
N GLN A 169 25.27 -4.19 17.04
CA GLN A 169 26.07 -4.68 15.91
C GLN A 169 25.83 -6.16 15.62
N GLU A 170 25.70 -6.99 16.66
CA GLU A 170 25.41 -8.41 16.53
C GLU A 170 24.05 -8.66 15.88
N GLN A 171 23.02 -7.92 16.29
CA GLN A 171 21.68 -7.98 15.71
C GLN A 171 21.68 -7.54 14.24
N ASN A 172 22.44 -6.49 13.90
CA ASN A 172 22.59 -6.05 12.51
C ASN A 172 23.30 -7.11 11.66
N LEU A 173 24.33 -7.79 12.19
CA LEU A 173 24.98 -8.92 11.51
C LEU A 173 24.03 -10.09 11.25
N MET A 174 23.03 -10.32 12.11
CA MET A 174 22.00 -11.33 11.86
C MET A 174 21.11 -10.96 10.67
N LEU A 175 20.73 -9.69 10.54
CA LEU A 175 19.99 -9.19 9.38
C LEU A 175 20.80 -9.33 8.09
N GLN A 176 22.11 -9.08 8.16
CA GLN A 176 23.00 -9.15 6.99
C GLN A 176 23.05 -10.54 6.37
N LYS A 177 22.94 -11.60 7.18
CA LYS A 177 22.85 -12.98 6.68
C LYS A 177 21.63 -13.21 5.80
N CYS A 178 20.56 -12.44 6.01
CA CYS A 178 19.33 -12.47 5.21
C CYS A 178 19.32 -11.40 4.11
N GLY A 179 20.40 -10.63 3.93
CA GLY A 179 20.50 -9.55 2.94
C GLY A 179 19.86 -8.23 3.38
N PHE A 180 19.81 -7.95 4.68
CA PHE A 180 19.31 -6.68 5.21
C PHE A 180 20.35 -6.01 6.11
N CYS A 181 20.32 -4.70 6.20
CA CYS A 181 21.13 -3.98 7.17
C CYS A 181 20.42 -2.71 7.61
N VAL A 182 20.67 -2.29 8.84
CA VAL A 182 20.27 -0.98 9.33
C VAL A 182 21.48 -0.06 9.30
N LEU A 183 21.32 1.11 8.69
CA LEU A 183 22.36 2.13 8.57
C LEU A 183 21.86 3.48 9.11
N PRO A 184 22.71 4.24 9.80
CA PRO A 184 22.41 5.61 10.16
C PRO A 184 22.37 6.50 8.91
N MET A 185 21.29 7.23 8.73
CA MET A 185 21.09 8.19 7.64
C MET A 185 20.92 9.59 8.24
N ASP A 186 21.75 10.53 7.80
CA ASP A 186 21.56 11.95 8.13
C ASP A 186 20.54 12.56 7.16
N LEU A 187 19.37 12.89 7.67
CA LEU A 187 18.28 13.50 6.90
C LEU A 187 18.27 15.04 7.00
N GLY A 188 19.32 15.64 7.56
CA GLY A 188 19.45 17.10 7.76
C GLY A 188 18.67 17.63 8.96
N ASN A 189 17.69 16.87 9.48
CA ASN A 189 16.98 17.14 10.73
C ASN A 189 17.36 16.18 11.87
N GLY A 190 18.36 15.32 11.65
CA GLY A 190 18.82 14.32 12.59
C GLY A 190 19.31 13.05 11.88
N VAL A 191 19.95 12.19 12.66
CA VAL A 191 20.37 10.85 12.21
C VAL A 191 19.27 9.86 12.59
N VAL A 192 18.74 9.15 11.60
CA VAL A 192 17.77 8.07 11.79
C VAL A 192 18.34 6.75 11.31
N ASN A 193 18.10 5.68 12.05
CA ASN A 193 18.53 4.34 11.66
C ASN A 193 17.49 3.71 10.74
N SER A 194 17.82 3.63 9.46
CA SER A 194 16.92 3.15 8.40
C SER A 194 17.30 1.75 7.92
N LEU A 195 16.28 0.94 7.61
CA LEU A 195 16.46 -0.37 7.01
C LEU A 195 16.86 -0.25 5.54
N PHE A 196 17.81 -1.07 5.13
CA PHE A 196 18.22 -1.27 3.76
C PHE A 196 18.29 -2.75 3.42
N SER A 197 18.24 -3.03 2.12
CA SER A 197 18.18 -4.37 1.54
C SER A 197 19.22 -4.50 0.43
N THR A 198 19.75 -5.71 0.25
CA THR A 198 20.82 -5.96 -0.72
C THR A 198 20.39 -5.86 -2.17
N ASP A 199 19.12 -6.12 -2.46
CA ASP A 199 18.60 -6.28 -3.81
C ASP A 199 17.43 -5.33 -4.08
N GLY A 200 17.53 -4.10 -3.56
CA GLY A 200 16.58 -3.04 -3.83
C GLY A 200 15.29 -3.09 -3.00
N GLN A 201 14.45 -2.08 -3.22
CA GLN A 201 13.20 -1.88 -2.49
C GLN A 201 12.11 -1.34 -3.42
N VAL A 202 10.87 -1.70 -3.12
CA VAL A 202 9.69 -1.10 -3.75
C VAL A 202 8.76 -0.56 -2.67
N HIS A 203 8.31 0.68 -2.81
CA HIS A 203 7.24 1.23 -1.98
C HIS A 203 5.97 1.37 -2.80
N VAL A 204 4.88 0.87 -2.25
CA VAL A 204 3.54 0.90 -2.85
C VAL A 204 2.70 1.89 -2.07
N TYR A 205 2.49 3.08 -2.63
CA TYR A 205 1.64 4.11 -2.06
C TYR A 205 0.21 3.88 -2.52
N THR A 206 -0.74 3.95 -1.59
CA THR A 206 -2.14 3.63 -1.85
C THR A 206 -3.06 4.82 -1.63
N LYS A 207 -4.21 4.79 -2.31
CA LYS A 207 -5.27 5.80 -2.26
C LYS A 207 -6.06 5.82 -0.93
N ASN A 208 -5.78 4.87 -0.04
CA ASN A 208 -6.36 4.82 1.31
C ASN A 208 -5.39 5.31 2.38
N GLY A 209 -4.26 5.90 1.97
CA GLY A 209 -3.33 6.56 2.87
C GLY A 209 -2.32 5.65 3.54
N ILE A 210 -1.95 4.55 2.89
CA ILE A 210 -0.95 3.59 3.40
C ILE A 210 0.19 3.46 2.39
N VAL A 211 1.42 3.40 2.88
CA VAL A 211 2.56 2.97 2.08
C VAL A 211 3.06 1.62 2.58
N TYR A 212 3.12 0.63 1.69
CA TYR A 212 3.77 -0.65 1.95
C TYR A 212 5.20 -0.60 1.43
N ARG A 213 6.19 -0.94 2.24
CA ARG A 213 7.60 -0.98 1.84
C ARG A 213 8.08 -2.43 1.78
N LEU A 214 8.51 -2.84 0.60
CA LEU A 214 9.02 -4.17 0.28
C LEU A 214 10.55 -4.09 0.20
N PHE A 215 11.23 -4.76 1.11
CA PHE A 215 12.69 -4.83 1.16
C PHE A 215 13.14 -6.20 0.67
N PHE A 216 13.88 -6.27 -0.45
CA PHE A 216 14.31 -7.53 -1.05
C PHE A 216 15.72 -7.94 -0.57
N GLY A 217 15.78 -8.99 0.23
CA GLY A 217 17.01 -9.51 0.80
C GLY A 217 17.69 -10.54 -0.10
N GLY A 218 18.57 -11.34 0.52
CA GLY A 218 19.35 -12.37 -0.16
C GLY A 218 18.55 -13.64 -0.47
N ILE A 219 19.18 -14.54 -1.23
CA ILE A 219 18.62 -15.86 -1.53
C ILE A 219 18.54 -16.69 -0.24
N ALA A 220 17.36 -17.24 0.04
CA ALA A 220 17.08 -18.07 1.18
C ALA A 220 17.86 -19.40 1.10
N GLY A 221 18.52 -19.76 2.20
CA GLY A 221 19.24 -21.01 2.34
C GLY A 221 18.33 -22.21 2.56
N GLN A 222 18.90 -23.42 2.55
CA GLN A 222 18.14 -24.66 2.66
C GLN A 222 17.31 -24.75 3.97
N GLU A 223 17.84 -24.24 5.08
CA GLU A 223 17.16 -24.18 6.38
C GLU A 223 15.81 -23.45 6.31
N ALA A 224 15.74 -22.37 5.53
CA ALA A 224 14.54 -21.56 5.40
C ALA A 224 13.48 -22.20 4.47
N LEU A 225 13.86 -23.27 3.77
CA LEU A 225 13.05 -23.96 2.77
C LEU A 225 12.73 -25.41 3.19
N GLU A 226 13.05 -25.83 4.42
CA GLU A 226 12.87 -27.21 4.91
C GLU A 226 11.43 -27.71 4.76
N ASP A 227 10.45 -26.83 4.94
CA ASP A 227 9.02 -27.16 4.86
C ASP A 227 8.43 -27.07 3.43
N LEU A 228 9.26 -26.75 2.43
CA LEU A 228 8.80 -26.58 1.05
C LEU A 228 9.06 -27.83 0.20
N ASP A 229 8.04 -28.21 -0.57
CA ASP A 229 8.21 -29.17 -1.66
C ASP A 229 8.84 -28.46 -2.88
N LEU A 230 10.17 -28.47 -2.93
CA LEU A 230 10.95 -27.77 -3.95
C LEU A 230 10.90 -28.45 -5.33
N GLY A 231 10.45 -29.70 -5.40
CA GLY A 231 10.51 -30.52 -6.61
C GLY A 231 11.94 -30.72 -7.14
N ASN A 232 12.05 -31.29 -8.35
CA ASN A 232 13.35 -31.66 -8.95
C ASN A 232 14.08 -30.50 -9.67
N GLY A 233 13.59 -29.26 -9.55
CA GLY A 233 14.16 -28.09 -10.22
C GLY A 233 14.96 -27.20 -9.27
N ARG A 234 16.00 -26.52 -9.78
CA ARG A 234 16.65 -25.43 -9.03
C ARG A 234 15.73 -24.22 -9.02
N LYS A 235 14.90 -24.10 -7.98
CA LYS A 235 14.12 -22.90 -7.67
C LYS A 235 14.87 -22.08 -6.64
N PHE A 236 14.92 -20.77 -6.87
CA PHE A 236 15.48 -19.82 -5.91
C PHE A 236 14.35 -19.11 -5.19
N TYR A 237 14.60 -18.80 -3.93
CA TYR A 237 13.68 -18.10 -3.05
C TYR A 237 14.45 -16.99 -2.36
N ARG A 238 13.76 -15.91 -2.02
CA ARG A 238 14.37 -14.69 -1.51
C ARG A 238 13.68 -14.25 -0.23
N TYR A 239 14.45 -13.70 0.69
CA TYR A 239 13.91 -13.05 1.86
C TYR A 239 13.26 -11.70 1.52
N LEU A 240 12.14 -11.42 2.17
CA LEU A 240 11.40 -10.17 2.06
C LEU A 240 11.06 -9.68 3.47
N ILE A 241 11.35 -8.41 3.74
CA ILE A 241 10.78 -7.69 4.88
C ILE A 241 9.70 -6.75 4.36
N LEU A 242 8.58 -6.71 5.07
CA LEU A 242 7.48 -5.79 4.82
C LEU A 242 7.33 -4.84 6.00
N THR A 243 7.09 -3.57 5.71
CA THR A 243 6.58 -2.60 6.68
C THR A 243 5.43 -1.82 6.06
N ALA A 244 4.56 -1.27 6.90
CA ALA A 244 3.53 -0.33 6.50
C ALA A 244 3.69 0.97 7.30
N ASP A 245 3.50 2.11 6.64
CA ASP A 245 3.45 3.42 7.30
C ASP A 245 2.22 4.20 6.84
N LEU A 246 1.83 5.19 7.63
CA LEU A 246 0.80 6.14 7.23
C LEU A 246 1.34 7.04 6.11
N TYR A 247 0.54 7.21 5.06
CA TYR A 247 0.81 8.10 3.95
C TYR A 247 -0.39 9.05 3.75
N PRO A 248 -0.52 10.12 4.55
CA PRO A 248 -1.66 11.03 4.47
C PRO A 248 -1.95 11.59 3.07
N PRO A 249 -0.96 11.90 2.21
CA PRO A 249 -1.23 12.40 0.86
C PRO A 249 -2.02 11.42 -0.04
N GLY A 250 -2.05 10.13 0.31
CA GLY A 250 -2.88 9.15 -0.40
C GLY A 250 -4.37 9.33 -0.14
N ILE A 251 -4.77 10.07 0.90
CA ILE A 251 -6.16 10.40 1.21
C ILE A 251 -6.44 11.79 0.66
N GLU A 252 -7.41 11.90 -0.25
CA GLU A 252 -7.80 13.19 -0.80
C GLU A 252 -8.18 14.16 0.32
N GLN A 253 -7.47 15.29 0.37
CA GLN A 253 -7.77 16.35 1.33
C GLN A 253 -9.11 16.99 0.98
N PRO A 254 -9.98 17.26 1.98
CA PRO A 254 -11.27 17.85 1.73
C PRO A 254 -11.10 19.25 1.14
N LYS A 255 -11.82 19.53 0.05
CA LYS A 255 -11.90 20.88 -0.53
C LYS A 255 -12.91 21.69 0.25
N LEU A 256 -12.45 22.32 1.33
CA LEU A 256 -13.30 23.15 2.17
C LEU A 256 -13.76 24.39 1.41
N MET A 257 -15.05 24.68 1.49
CA MET A 257 -15.61 25.90 0.91
C MET A 257 -15.20 27.09 1.77
N GLU A 258 -14.73 28.17 1.13
CA GLU A 258 -14.26 29.35 1.83
C GLU A 258 -15.41 30.11 2.50
N LEU A 259 -15.24 30.45 3.78
CA LEU A 259 -16.14 31.33 4.48
C LEU A 259 -15.86 32.79 4.08
N PRO A 260 -16.88 33.67 4.11
CA PRO A 260 -16.64 35.12 4.07
C PRO A 260 -15.65 35.55 5.17
N PRO A 261 -14.98 36.70 5.04
CA PRO A 261 -14.03 37.17 6.05
C PRO A 261 -14.67 37.15 7.44
N ALA A 262 -14.00 36.47 8.37
CA ALA A 262 -14.48 36.39 9.74
C ALA A 262 -14.59 37.81 10.33
N PRO A 263 -15.60 38.09 11.15
CA PRO A 263 -15.67 39.35 11.87
C PRO A 263 -14.42 39.51 12.76
N PRO A 264 -13.97 40.76 13.02
CA PRO A 264 -12.85 41.02 13.94
C PRO A 264 -12.99 40.29 15.28
N GLU A 265 -11.88 39.88 15.89
CA GLU A 265 -11.91 39.17 17.18
C GLU A 265 -12.61 39.97 18.29
N ASP A 266 -12.57 41.31 18.21
CA ASP A 266 -13.22 42.25 19.13
C ASP A 266 -14.67 42.60 18.76
N ALA A 267 -15.23 42.02 17.69
CA ALA A 267 -16.62 42.24 17.30
C ALA A 267 -17.63 41.72 18.35
N ASP A 268 -18.78 42.40 18.44
CA ASP A 268 -19.87 42.05 19.36
C ASP A 268 -20.37 40.60 19.15
N GLU A 269 -20.80 39.96 20.24
CA GLU A 269 -21.33 38.58 20.21
C GLU A 269 -22.50 38.41 19.23
N ALA A 270 -23.36 39.44 19.09
CA ALA A 270 -24.46 39.42 18.14
C ALA A 270 -23.98 39.36 16.67
N VAL A 271 -22.88 40.04 16.34
CA VAL A 271 -22.27 40.04 15.00
C VAL A 271 -21.65 38.67 14.70
N LYS A 272 -20.96 38.07 15.69
CA LYS A 272 -20.42 36.71 15.58
C LYS A 272 -21.53 35.66 15.43
N ALA A 273 -22.62 35.77 16.18
CA ALA A 273 -23.76 34.88 16.09
C ALA A 273 -24.47 34.99 14.73
N GLN A 274 -24.61 36.21 14.18
CA GLN A 274 -25.17 36.41 12.84
C GLN A 274 -24.27 35.83 11.75
N TYR A 275 -22.96 36.03 11.84
CA TYR A 275 -21.99 35.42 10.91
C TYR A 275 -22.07 33.89 10.95
N GLN A 276 -22.16 33.29 12.15
CA GLN A 276 -22.33 31.84 12.30
C GLN A 276 -23.65 31.36 11.72
N ALA A 277 -24.77 32.03 12.01
CA ALA A 277 -26.08 31.64 11.49
C ALA A 277 -26.16 31.75 9.95
N GLN A 278 -25.54 32.78 9.37
CA GLN A 278 -25.48 32.98 7.92
C GLN A 278 -24.63 31.91 7.22
N ASN A 279 -23.57 31.45 7.88
CA ASN A 279 -22.63 30.47 7.32
C ASN A 279 -22.83 29.05 7.88
N GLN A 280 -23.89 28.80 8.65
CA GLN A 280 -24.05 27.56 9.41
C GLN A 280 -24.00 26.33 8.52
N ALA A 281 -24.74 26.34 7.41
CA ALA A 281 -24.74 25.23 6.45
C ALA A 281 -23.33 24.98 5.85
N LEU A 282 -22.56 26.04 5.59
CA LEU A 282 -21.20 25.91 5.07
C LEU A 282 -20.24 25.32 6.11
N LEU A 283 -20.35 25.79 7.36
CA LEU A 283 -19.61 25.26 8.49
C LEU A 283 -19.93 23.77 8.72
N GLU A 284 -21.20 23.38 8.62
CA GLU A 284 -21.65 21.99 8.75
C GLU A 284 -21.09 21.11 7.61
N ILE A 285 -21.13 21.58 6.36
CA ILE A 285 -20.54 20.87 5.21
C ILE A 285 -19.02 20.69 5.42
N ASN A 286 -18.30 21.77 5.72
CA ASN A 286 -16.86 21.70 5.96
C ASN A 286 -16.51 20.80 7.15
N ALA A 287 -17.31 20.83 8.23
CA ALA A 287 -17.13 19.96 9.38
C ALA A 287 -17.38 18.49 9.03
N GLN A 288 -18.37 18.21 8.18
CA GLN A 288 -18.65 16.86 7.70
C GLN A 288 -17.51 16.33 6.81
N GLU A 289 -17.03 17.13 5.85
CA GLU A 289 -15.90 16.75 4.99
C GLU A 289 -14.62 16.49 5.79
N ASN A 290 -14.32 17.36 6.77
CA ASN A 290 -13.21 17.12 7.70
C ASN A 290 -13.41 15.85 8.53
N ARG A 291 -14.62 15.59 9.02
CA ARG A 291 -14.92 14.37 9.79
C ARG A 291 -14.70 13.11 8.95
N ILE A 292 -15.11 13.11 7.69
CA ILE A 292 -14.88 12.00 6.75
C ILE A 292 -13.38 11.80 6.53
N TYR A 293 -12.62 12.88 6.35
CA TYR A 293 -11.16 12.81 6.18
C TYR A 293 -10.46 12.24 7.42
N GLU A 294 -10.80 12.72 8.62
CA GLU A 294 -10.26 12.22 9.89
C GLU A 294 -10.62 10.76 10.14
N GLU A 295 -11.82 10.32 9.76
CA GLU A 295 -12.23 8.92 9.85
C GLU A 295 -11.37 8.03 8.93
N LYS A 296 -11.14 8.45 7.68
CA LYS A 296 -10.24 7.74 6.76
C LYS A 296 -8.81 7.66 7.30
N LEU A 297 -8.28 8.74 7.89
CA LEU A 297 -6.96 8.74 8.53
C LEU A 297 -6.90 7.79 9.72
N ALA A 298 -7.93 7.76 10.56
CA ALA A 298 -8.01 6.88 11.70
C ALA A 298 -8.04 5.40 11.26
N ASP A 299 -8.79 5.07 10.21
CA ASP A 299 -8.85 3.73 9.67
C ASP A 299 -7.54 3.30 8.99
N ALA A 300 -6.89 4.19 8.26
CA ALA A 300 -5.55 3.97 7.71
C ALA A 300 -4.54 3.66 8.83
N ARG A 301 -4.56 4.43 9.93
CA ARG A 301 -3.69 4.21 11.09
C ARG A 301 -3.90 2.85 11.75
N LYS A 302 -5.16 2.47 12.02
CA LYS A 302 -5.50 1.14 12.55
C LYS A 302 -5.01 0.03 11.63
N ARG A 303 -5.14 0.22 10.32
CA ARG A 303 -4.69 -0.76 9.34
C ARG A 303 -3.16 -0.87 9.32
N VAL A 304 -2.43 0.24 9.39
CA VAL A 304 -0.96 0.24 9.52
C VAL A 304 -0.52 -0.53 10.76
N GLU A 305 -1.11 -0.26 11.92
CA GLU A 305 -0.81 -0.96 13.17
C GLU A 305 -1.03 -2.48 13.02
N LYS A 306 -2.20 -2.88 12.51
CA LYS A 306 -2.52 -4.29 12.27
C LYS A 306 -1.54 -4.96 11.29
N MET A 307 -1.14 -4.28 10.23
CA MET A 307 -0.19 -4.83 9.25
C MET A 307 1.20 -4.99 9.87
N ASN A 308 1.68 -3.99 10.61
CA ASN A 308 2.98 -4.09 11.27
C ASN A 308 3.01 -5.16 12.38
N GLU A 309 1.91 -5.38 13.11
CA GLU A 309 1.79 -6.53 14.02
C GLU A 309 1.93 -7.88 13.28
N LEU A 310 1.39 -7.98 12.07
CA LEU A 310 1.52 -9.18 11.23
C LEU A 310 2.91 -9.33 10.60
N PHE A 311 3.62 -8.24 10.34
CA PHE A 311 4.90 -8.27 9.62
C PHE A 311 6.12 -8.28 10.54
N ALA A 312 6.02 -7.68 11.73
CA ALA A 312 7.16 -7.44 12.63
C ALA A 312 7.93 -8.73 12.95
N ASP A 313 7.22 -9.84 13.10
CA ASP A 313 7.82 -11.09 13.56
C ASP A 313 8.46 -11.94 12.46
N TRP A 314 8.21 -11.65 11.18
CA TRP A 314 8.50 -12.60 10.10
C TRP A 314 9.44 -12.03 9.05
N TYR A 315 10.37 -12.84 8.60
CA TYR A 315 10.90 -12.77 7.24
C TYR A 315 9.95 -13.54 6.33
N PHE A 316 9.46 -12.90 5.28
CA PHE A 316 8.69 -13.57 4.25
C PHE A 316 9.67 -14.19 3.25
N ILE A 317 9.31 -15.36 2.72
CA ILE A 317 10.10 -16.05 1.71
C ILE A 317 9.27 -16.07 0.44
N ILE A 318 9.75 -15.37 -0.59
CA ILE A 318 9.09 -15.29 -1.90
C ILE A 318 9.85 -16.09 -2.94
N PRO A 319 9.16 -16.74 -3.90
CA PRO A 319 9.79 -17.26 -5.09
C PRO A 319 10.54 -16.18 -5.89
N GLU A 320 11.67 -16.53 -6.52
CA GLU A 320 12.46 -15.58 -7.30
C GLU A 320 11.72 -15.02 -8.53
N ASP A 321 10.77 -15.77 -9.11
CA ASP A 321 9.90 -15.30 -10.19
C ASP A 321 8.91 -14.22 -9.71
N VAL A 322 8.41 -14.33 -8.47
CA VAL A 322 7.60 -13.25 -7.85
C VAL A 322 8.46 -12.00 -7.70
N TYR A 323 9.68 -12.14 -7.18
CA TYR A 323 10.63 -11.02 -7.08
C TYR A 323 10.87 -10.36 -8.44
N GLN A 324 11.18 -11.14 -9.49
CA GLN A 324 11.42 -10.60 -10.84
C GLN A 324 10.20 -9.86 -11.44
N GLN A 325 8.98 -10.24 -11.05
CA GLN A 325 7.75 -9.59 -11.52
C GLN A 325 7.51 -8.23 -10.86
N ILE A 326 7.90 -8.07 -9.59
CA ILE A 326 7.61 -6.84 -8.82
C ILE A 326 8.85 -5.96 -8.59
N HIS A 327 10.05 -6.47 -8.87
CA HIS A 327 11.27 -5.70 -8.74
C HIS A 327 11.43 -4.74 -9.92
N LEU A 328 11.47 -3.44 -9.62
CA LEU A 328 11.56 -2.39 -10.59
C LEU A 328 13.01 -1.91 -10.72
N THR A 329 13.53 -1.92 -11.94
CA THR A 329 14.89 -1.45 -12.27
C THR A 329 14.84 -0.48 -13.44
N TYR A 330 15.90 0.29 -13.66
CA TYR A 330 15.97 1.16 -14.83
C TYR A 330 15.73 0.41 -16.15
N ALA A 331 16.29 -0.79 -16.27
CA ALA A 331 16.25 -1.58 -17.50
C ALA A 331 14.87 -2.17 -17.81
N ASN A 332 13.98 -2.31 -16.82
CA ASN A 332 12.64 -2.88 -17.05
C ASN A 332 11.55 -1.82 -17.10
N VAL A 333 11.73 -0.68 -16.43
CA VAL A 333 10.72 0.40 -16.41
C VAL A 333 10.72 1.22 -17.69
N PHE A 334 11.91 1.49 -18.24
CA PHE A 334 12.07 2.33 -19.42
C PHE A 334 12.28 1.48 -20.66
N ILE A 335 11.43 1.69 -21.67
CA ILE A 335 11.53 1.06 -22.98
C ILE A 335 11.62 2.11 -24.08
N SER A 336 12.10 1.74 -25.26
CA SER A 336 12.10 2.67 -26.39
C SER A 336 10.67 3.01 -26.81
N ALA A 337 10.47 4.22 -27.36
CA ALA A 337 9.16 4.62 -27.88
C ALA A 337 8.63 3.65 -28.96
N GLU A 338 9.53 3.08 -29.78
CA GLU A 338 9.17 2.10 -30.81
C GLU A 338 8.67 0.78 -30.19
N GLU A 339 9.35 0.27 -29.16
CA GLU A 339 8.91 -0.94 -28.45
C GLU A 339 7.59 -0.72 -27.71
N ALA A 340 7.36 0.46 -27.16
CA ALA A 340 6.11 0.80 -26.49
C ALA A 340 4.92 0.75 -27.46
N GLU A 341 5.07 1.34 -28.66
CA GLU A 341 4.06 1.28 -29.71
C GLU A 341 3.80 -0.16 -30.17
N LYS A 342 4.86 -0.97 -30.32
CA LYS A 342 4.72 -2.39 -30.68
C LYS A 342 3.93 -3.15 -29.61
N ARG A 343 4.30 -3.03 -28.33
CA ARG A 343 3.63 -3.74 -27.22
C ARG A 343 2.20 -3.28 -27.01
N LYS A 344 1.91 -2.00 -27.24
CA LYS A 344 0.56 -1.47 -27.19
C LYS A 344 -0.34 -2.16 -28.23
N ARG A 345 0.14 -2.28 -29.48
CA ARG A 345 -0.58 -3.00 -30.55
C ARG A 345 -0.79 -4.48 -30.22
N GLU A 346 0.24 -5.16 -29.70
CA GLU A 346 0.13 -6.56 -29.28
C GLU A 346 -0.90 -6.74 -28.15
N ALA A 347 -0.93 -5.82 -27.18
CA ALA A 347 -1.91 -5.85 -26.09
C ALA A 347 -3.35 -5.59 -26.58
N GLU A 348 -3.54 -4.64 -27.50
CA GLU A 348 -4.83 -4.37 -28.13
C GLU A 348 -5.33 -5.57 -28.95
N GLU A 349 -4.44 -6.23 -29.70
CA GLU A 349 -4.76 -7.45 -30.46
C GLU A 349 -5.12 -8.62 -29.54
N GLN A 350 -4.40 -8.78 -28.43
CA GLN A 350 -4.69 -9.79 -27.40
C GLN A 350 -6.06 -9.54 -26.76
N ALA A 351 -6.34 -8.31 -26.35
CA ALA A 351 -7.63 -7.92 -25.77
C ALA A 351 -8.79 -8.14 -26.75
N ALA A 352 -8.59 -7.85 -28.04
CA ALA A 352 -9.58 -8.11 -29.07
C ALA A 352 -9.85 -9.61 -29.27
N LYS A 353 -8.83 -10.46 -29.19
CA LYS A 353 -8.98 -11.93 -29.24
C LYS A 353 -9.72 -12.49 -28.03
N GLU A 354 -9.43 -11.98 -26.84
CA GLU A 354 -10.10 -12.38 -25.60
C GLU A 354 -11.57 -11.94 -25.59
N ALA A 355 -11.86 -10.73 -26.08
CA ALA A 355 -13.24 -10.25 -26.28
C ALA A 355 -14.02 -11.07 -27.32
N HIS A 356 -13.38 -11.46 -28.43
CA HIS A 356 -13.97 -12.36 -29.42
C HIS A 356 -14.20 -13.77 -28.86
N SER A 357 -13.26 -14.32 -28.09
CA SER A 357 -13.41 -15.60 -27.41
C SER A 357 -14.54 -15.60 -26.36
N ALA A 358 -14.76 -14.48 -25.66
CA ALA A 358 -15.87 -14.32 -24.72
C ALA A 358 -17.23 -14.17 -25.44
N SER A 359 -17.22 -13.66 -26.68
CA SER A 359 -18.41 -13.49 -27.53
C SER A 359 -18.79 -14.76 -28.32
N GLU A 360 -17.90 -15.74 -28.49
CA GLU A 360 -18.12 -16.96 -29.29
C GLU A 360 -18.65 -18.17 -28.51
N CYS A 361 -19.19 -18.00 -27.29
CA CYS A 361 -20.10 -18.98 -26.71
C CYS A 361 -21.50 -18.87 -27.35
N THR A 362 -21.63 -19.38 -28.57
CA THR A 362 -22.93 -19.59 -29.26
C THR A 362 -23.13 -21.05 -29.66
N ASP A 363 -22.52 -21.99 -28.94
CA ASP A 363 -22.74 -23.42 -29.13
C ASP A 363 -24.06 -23.84 -28.45
N PRO A 364 -25.07 -24.35 -29.19
CA PRO A 364 -26.31 -24.88 -28.61
C PRO A 364 -26.13 -26.15 -27.76
N ASN A 365 -24.91 -26.68 -27.62
CA ASN A 365 -24.63 -27.95 -26.95
C ASN A 365 -23.53 -27.86 -25.88
N CYS A 366 -23.37 -26.70 -25.25
CA CYS A 366 -22.60 -26.59 -24.01
C CYS A 366 -23.35 -27.34 -22.89
N PRO A 367 -22.70 -28.22 -22.09
CA PRO A 367 -23.35 -28.87 -20.96
C PRO A 367 -23.87 -27.82 -19.98
N ASP A 368 -25.16 -27.83 -19.69
CA ASP A 368 -25.80 -26.96 -18.69
C ASP A 368 -25.03 -27.00 -17.37
N HIS A 369 -24.23 -25.96 -17.11
CA HIS A 369 -23.87 -25.62 -15.75
C HIS A 369 -25.08 -24.95 -15.09
N HIS A 370 -26.05 -25.78 -14.68
CA HIS A 370 -26.96 -25.44 -13.60
C HIS A 370 -26.16 -25.29 -12.29
N GLY A 371 -25.51 -24.14 -12.12
CA GLY A 371 -25.11 -23.60 -10.84
C GLY A 371 -26.02 -22.42 -10.55
N LYS A 372 -27.05 -22.63 -9.74
CA LYS A 372 -28.04 -21.63 -9.34
C LYS A 372 -27.35 -20.36 -8.82
N THR A 373 -27.43 -19.28 -9.57
CA THR A 373 -27.39 -17.92 -9.06
C THR A 373 -28.69 -17.70 -8.29
N GLU A 374 -28.63 -17.79 -6.96
CA GLU A 374 -29.67 -17.20 -6.12
C GLU A 374 -29.41 -15.69 -6.04
N THR A 375 -30.06 -14.93 -6.93
CA THR A 375 -30.41 -13.54 -6.67
C THR A 375 -31.61 -13.55 -5.71
N PRO A 376 -31.61 -12.75 -4.64
CA PRO A 376 -32.70 -12.74 -3.68
C PRO A 376 -33.95 -12.14 -4.33
N VAL A 377 -35.02 -12.91 -4.33
CA VAL A 377 -36.37 -12.43 -4.64
C VAL A 377 -36.85 -11.58 -3.47
N SER A 378 -37.16 -10.32 -3.76
CA SER A 378 -37.97 -9.47 -2.91
C SER A 378 -39.38 -10.05 -2.79
N GLU A 379 -39.67 -10.75 -1.70
CA GLU A 379 -41.04 -11.08 -1.34
C GLU A 379 -41.67 -9.91 -0.56
N ALA A 380 -42.62 -9.27 -1.22
CA ALA A 380 -43.65 -8.47 -0.58
C ALA A 380 -44.51 -9.39 0.28
N HIS A 381 -44.45 -9.23 1.60
CA HIS A 381 -45.43 -9.82 2.51
C HIS A 381 -46.68 -8.92 2.56
N SER A 382 -47.75 -9.48 2.01
CA SER A 382 -49.13 -9.06 2.21
C SER A 382 -49.51 -9.17 3.70
N ALA A 383 -50.40 -8.27 4.12
CA ALA A 383 -50.88 -8.11 5.48
C ALA A 383 -51.46 -9.39 6.11
N SER A 384 -51.06 -9.68 7.35
CA SER A 384 -51.87 -10.47 8.29
C SER A 384 -52.07 -9.68 9.58
N GLU A 385 -53.30 -9.70 10.05
CA GLU A 385 -53.86 -8.96 11.20
C GLU A 385 -53.00 -9.04 12.47
N CYS A 386 -52.79 -7.87 13.08
CA CYS A 386 -52.22 -7.75 14.42
C CYS A 386 -53.37 -7.61 15.41
N THR A 387 -53.65 -8.64 16.20
CA THR A 387 -54.52 -8.56 17.38
C THR A 387 -53.67 -8.28 18.62
N ASP A 388 -53.29 -7.02 18.84
CA ASP A 388 -52.84 -6.55 20.17
C ASP A 388 -53.03 -5.01 20.25
N PRO A 389 -53.68 -4.43 21.29
CA PRO A 389 -54.27 -3.10 21.24
C PRO A 389 -53.34 -1.96 21.68
N ASN A 390 -52.05 -1.96 21.33
CA ASN A 390 -51.18 -0.85 21.72
C ASN A 390 -49.99 -0.55 20.78
N CYS A 391 -50.30 -0.05 19.58
CA CYS A 391 -49.33 0.62 18.72
C CYS A 391 -49.80 2.07 18.42
N PRO A 392 -48.96 3.11 18.63
CA PRO A 392 -49.26 4.48 18.27
C PRO A 392 -48.80 4.86 16.85
N ASP A 393 -49.71 5.47 16.09
CA ASP A 393 -49.59 5.94 14.69
C ASP A 393 -48.75 7.23 14.51
N HIS A 394 -48.22 7.42 13.29
CA HIS A 394 -48.39 8.60 12.39
C HIS A 394 -47.27 8.65 11.31
N HIS A 395 -47.55 8.47 10.00
CA HIS A 395 -47.90 9.47 8.95
C HIS A 395 -46.81 10.55 8.72
N GLY A 396 -46.36 10.95 7.53
CA GLY A 396 -46.66 10.77 6.09
C GLY A 396 -45.66 11.66 5.31
N GLU A 397 -45.18 11.27 4.11
CA GLU A 397 -45.63 11.70 2.76
C GLU A 397 -44.73 12.76 2.05
N THR A 398 -44.20 12.38 0.85
CA THR A 398 -44.06 13.15 -0.44
C THR A 398 -43.27 14.47 -0.49
N ALA A 399 -42.63 14.95 -1.58
CA ALA A 399 -42.38 14.58 -2.98
C ALA A 399 -41.30 15.55 -3.54
N ALA A 400 -40.70 15.24 -4.70
CA ALA A 400 -39.90 16.18 -5.53
C ALA A 400 -40.77 17.25 -6.22
N PRO A 401 -40.20 18.33 -6.82
CA PRO A 401 -39.90 18.28 -8.27
C PRO A 401 -38.72 19.16 -8.78
N GLU A 402 -38.54 19.08 -10.10
CA GLU A 402 -37.50 19.60 -11.01
C GLU A 402 -37.62 21.09 -11.45
N THR A 403 -36.50 21.64 -11.94
CA THR A 403 -36.25 22.60 -13.08
C THR A 403 -36.84 24.02 -13.16
N MET A 404 -35.96 25.01 -13.43
CA MET A 404 -36.04 26.14 -14.42
C MET A 404 -34.80 27.06 -14.21
N LYS A 405 -33.80 27.20 -15.09
CA LYS A 405 -33.63 27.95 -16.36
C LYS A 405 -33.65 29.50 -16.28
N GLU A 406 -32.60 30.10 -16.88
CA GLU A 406 -32.44 31.48 -17.42
C GLU A 406 -32.27 32.65 -16.41
N THR A 407 -31.39 33.66 -16.58
CA THR A 407 -30.81 34.35 -17.75
C THR A 407 -29.46 35.05 -17.47
N ASP A 408 -28.67 35.24 -18.53
CA ASP A 408 -27.55 36.18 -18.67
C ASP A 408 -27.95 37.66 -18.45
N GLU A 409 -27.05 38.48 -17.89
CA GLU A 409 -26.92 39.88 -18.25
C GLU A 409 -25.48 40.41 -18.06
N SER A 410 -24.98 41.01 -19.13
CA SER A 410 -23.65 41.60 -19.35
C SER A 410 -23.47 42.99 -18.71
N GLY A 411 -22.23 43.37 -18.37
CA GLY A 411 -21.87 44.77 -18.12
C GLY A 411 -20.35 45.02 -18.03
N GLU A 412 -19.78 45.61 -19.08
CA GLU A 412 -18.42 46.17 -19.16
C GLU A 412 -18.27 47.52 -18.42
N ASN A 413 -17.10 47.76 -17.80
CA ASN A 413 -16.25 49.00 -17.87
C ASN A 413 -15.05 48.85 -16.91
N GLN A 414 -13.78 48.93 -17.32
CA GLN A 414 -12.94 50.15 -17.56
C GLN A 414 -12.90 51.10 -16.33
N GLU A 415 -11.80 51.67 -15.81
CA GLU A 415 -10.38 51.85 -16.19
C GLU A 415 -9.64 52.53 -15.00
N ALA A 416 -8.29 52.49 -15.00
CA ALA A 416 -7.32 53.42 -14.36
C ALA A 416 -7.21 53.49 -12.81
N GLY A 417 -6.03 53.62 -12.18
CA GLY A 417 -4.65 53.77 -12.62
C GLY A 417 -3.67 53.96 -11.44
N LYS A 418 -2.38 53.66 -11.67
CA LYS A 418 -1.11 54.33 -11.25
C LYS A 418 -1.10 55.16 -9.94
N THR A 419 -0.15 55.04 -9.01
CA THR A 419 1.32 55.27 -9.07
C THR A 419 1.93 54.88 -7.70
N ALA A 420 3.03 54.11 -7.58
CA ALA A 420 4.46 54.48 -7.68
C ALA A 420 5.04 55.36 -6.55
N SER A 421 5.97 54.78 -5.78
CA SER A 421 7.20 55.35 -5.19
C SER A 421 7.78 54.29 -4.23
N GLY A 422 9.03 53.85 -4.22
CA GLY A 422 10.28 54.39 -4.76
C GLY A 422 11.35 54.28 -3.66
N GLU A 423 12.38 53.45 -3.91
CA GLU A 423 13.82 53.57 -3.56
C GLU A 423 14.25 54.21 -2.20
N ASN A 424 15.31 53.82 -1.50
CA ASN A 424 16.61 53.31 -1.95
C ASN A 424 17.47 52.79 -0.77
N GLN A 425 18.56 52.14 -1.17
CA GLN A 425 19.76 51.65 -0.46
C GLN A 425 20.42 52.70 0.49
N LYS A 426 21.38 52.41 1.40
CA LYS A 426 22.69 51.76 1.20
C LYS A 426 23.52 51.73 2.51
N THR A 427 24.29 50.65 2.70
CA THR A 427 25.66 50.49 3.27
C THR A 427 26.24 51.43 4.36
N ALA A 428 26.91 50.84 5.36
CA ALA A 428 28.26 51.23 5.79
C ALA A 428 28.98 50.13 6.60
N GLU A 429 30.23 49.85 6.23
CA GLU A 429 31.26 49.12 6.98
C GLU A 429 31.85 50.01 8.10
N THR A 430 32.42 49.38 9.14
CA THR A 430 33.57 49.92 9.89
C THR A 430 34.38 48.80 10.55
N GLU A 431 35.70 48.87 10.35
CA GLU A 431 36.76 48.06 10.97
C GLU A 431 37.21 48.59 12.35
N GLY A 432 37.88 47.69 13.09
CA GLY A 432 38.96 47.99 14.06
C GLY A 432 38.60 47.75 15.54
N THR A 433 39.47 47.28 16.46
CA THR A 433 40.88 46.85 16.50
C THR A 433 41.13 46.19 17.88
N ALA A 434 41.96 45.13 17.91
CA ALA A 434 42.84 44.57 18.96
C ALA A 434 42.63 44.75 20.49
N GLY A 435 42.96 43.69 21.27
CA GLY A 435 43.62 43.83 22.59
C GLY A 435 43.49 42.70 23.63
N SER A 436 44.45 41.75 23.62
CA SER A 436 45.27 41.25 24.76
C SER A 436 44.69 40.74 26.11
N GLY A 437 45.16 39.54 26.51
CA GLY A 437 45.46 39.10 27.90
C GLY A 437 44.36 38.23 28.54
N THR A 438 44.60 37.02 29.08
CA THR A 438 45.77 36.34 29.64
C THR A 438 45.53 34.83 29.59
#